data_AF-A0A9R1ATX8-F1
#
_entry.id   AF-A0A9R1ATX8-F1
#
_cell.length_a   1.000
_cell.length_b   1.000
_cell.length_c   1.000
_cell.angle_alpha   90.00
_cell.angle_beta   90.00
_cell.angle_gamma   90.00
#
_symmetry.space_group_name_H-M   'P 1'
#
loop_
_entity.id
_entity.type
_entity.pdbx_description
1 polymer ?
#
loop_
_entity_poly.entity_id
_entity_poly.type
_entity_poly.pdbx_seq_one_letter_code
_entity_poly.pdbx_strand_id
1 'polypeptide(L)'
;MAGGPIQFWREWATQILVLLSFALQIFLFLFARTRRRGPSAVLKILLWLAYLMADSTAVYTLGHLSINGSLREHELVVFWAPFLLVHLGSQDTITAYALEDNKLWPRHLLNLGVQAFGVAYVLYKHIAEIPTLLGLATGLMFGIGLIKYGERIWALKCATLDSIRSSIREPHTLGTYYRYLEPKGIGCDEEELLLYAQDMLPLCKGAMVDSSVALFMYESSTSLGFSKCYVENWNWKATYKVVEMEISLMYDIIYTKAAVIHTWYGYLFRLVSPLATVFAFVLFQLSVNENGYSRVDVVITYSLRSKIDDSTLY
;
A
#
# COMPACT_ATOMS: atom_id res chain seq x y z
N MET A 1 -14.23 2.83 43.55
CA MET A 1 -13.49 3.98 42.98
C MET A 1 -13.18 3.66 41.54
N ALA A 2 -13.86 4.31 40.60
CA ALA A 2 -13.63 4.11 39.17
C ALA A 2 -12.22 4.59 38.82
N GLY A 3 -11.39 3.70 38.26
CA GLY A 3 -10.08 4.08 37.73
C GLY A 3 -10.25 5.23 36.75
N GLY A 4 -9.53 6.33 36.99
CA GLY A 4 -9.67 7.54 36.17
C GLY A 4 -9.27 7.31 34.71
N PRO A 5 -9.54 8.26 33.80
CA PRO A 5 -9.24 8.14 32.37
C PRO A 5 -7.76 7.81 32.07
N ILE A 6 -6.85 8.23 32.94
CA ILE A 6 -5.40 7.94 32.84
C ILE A 6 -5.12 6.44 33.08
N GLN A 7 -5.82 5.81 34.02
CA GLN A 7 -5.64 4.40 34.35
C GLN A 7 -6.22 3.51 33.25
N PHE A 8 -7.40 3.88 32.73
CA PHE A 8 -7.97 3.23 31.55
C PHE A 8 -7.04 3.32 30.33
N TRP A 9 -6.49 4.50 30.05
CA TRP A 9 -5.53 4.66 28.95
C TRP A 9 -4.29 3.80 29.15
N ARG A 10 -3.73 3.76 30.36
CA ARG A 10 -2.55 2.94 30.66
C ARG A 10 -2.78 1.44 30.41
N GLU A 11 -3.99 0.96 30.67
CA GLU A 11 -4.34 -0.47 30.50
C GLU A 11 -4.69 -0.84 29.05
N TRP A 12 -5.36 0.04 28.31
CA TRP A 12 -5.94 -0.29 27.00
C TRP A 12 -5.26 0.40 25.81
N ALA A 13 -4.30 1.31 26.03
CA ALA A 13 -3.70 2.14 24.98
C ALA A 13 -3.17 1.31 23.80
N THR A 14 -2.41 0.24 24.05
CA THR A 14 -1.84 -0.60 22.98
C THR A 14 -2.93 -1.23 22.11
N GLN A 15 -3.98 -1.78 22.73
CA GLN A 15 -5.08 -2.42 22.02
C GLN A 15 -5.90 -1.42 21.21
N ILE A 16 -6.22 -0.27 21.81
CA ILE A 16 -6.94 0.82 21.14
C ILE A 16 -6.15 1.33 19.94
N LEU A 17 -4.83 1.49 20.07
CA LEU A 17 -3.98 1.99 18.99
C LEU A 17 -3.82 0.99 17.84
N VAL A 18 -3.71 -0.31 18.13
CA VAL A 18 -3.70 -1.37 17.10
C VAL A 18 -5.03 -1.39 16.34
N LEU A 19 -6.15 -1.34 17.05
CA LEU A 19 -7.48 -1.29 16.43
C LEU A 19 -7.68 -0.03 15.60
N LEU A 20 -7.20 1.12 16.10
CA LEU A 20 -7.25 2.38 15.37
C LEU A 20 -6.41 2.31 14.08
N SER A 21 -5.20 1.75 14.14
CA SER A 21 -4.35 1.54 12.97
C SER A 21 -5.05 0.68 11.91
N PHE A 22 -5.67 -0.42 12.34
CA PHE A 22 -6.43 -1.30 11.45
C PHE A 22 -7.65 -0.62 10.84
N ALA A 23 -8.43 0.11 11.65
CA ALA A 23 -9.61 0.84 11.19
C ALA A 23 -9.26 1.91 10.16
N LEU A 24 -8.18 2.66 10.37
CA LEU A 24 -7.69 3.65 9.41
C LEU A 24 -7.31 3.01 8.07
N GLN A 25 -6.75 1.80 8.09
CA GLN A 25 -6.38 1.08 6.86
C GLN A 25 -7.58 0.55 6.10
N ILE A 26 -8.58 0.00 6.79
CA ILE A 26 -9.85 -0.39 6.17
C ILE A 26 -10.52 0.85 5.55
N PHE A 27 -10.56 1.95 6.28
CA PHE A 27 -11.13 3.20 5.78
C PHE A 27 -10.44 3.68 4.50
N LEU A 28 -9.10 3.73 4.49
CA LEU A 28 -8.33 4.09 3.32
C LEU A 28 -8.56 3.11 2.16
N PHE A 29 -8.58 1.80 2.43
CA PHE A 29 -8.83 0.79 1.41
C PHE A 29 -10.19 0.98 0.71
N LEU A 30 -11.26 1.21 1.48
CA LEU A 30 -12.62 1.37 0.97
C LEU A 30 -12.81 2.69 0.20
N PHE A 31 -12.32 3.80 0.74
CA PHE A 31 -12.63 5.13 0.24
C PHE A 31 -11.55 5.72 -0.70
N ALA A 32 -10.37 5.11 -0.78
CA ALA A 32 -9.30 5.55 -1.67
C ALA A 32 -9.72 5.65 -3.13
N ARG A 33 -10.48 4.66 -3.61
CA ARG A 33 -10.91 4.59 -5.02
C ARG A 33 -11.88 5.71 -5.38
N THR A 34 -12.62 6.22 -4.40
CA THR A 34 -13.56 7.33 -4.57
C THR A 34 -12.85 8.62 -4.99
N ARG A 35 -11.53 8.75 -4.78
CA ARG A 35 -10.71 9.89 -5.27
C ARG A 35 -10.83 10.12 -6.78
N ARG A 36 -10.90 9.05 -7.58
CA ARG A 36 -11.00 9.16 -9.04
C ARG A 36 -12.32 9.75 -9.52
N ARG A 37 -13.38 9.65 -8.72
CA ARG A 37 -14.75 10.03 -9.09
C ARG A 37 -15.19 11.40 -8.55
N GLY A 38 -14.24 12.21 -8.06
CA GLY A 38 -14.55 13.55 -7.52
C GLY A 38 -15.26 13.49 -6.16
N PRO A 39 -14.54 13.15 -5.06
CA PRO A 39 -15.15 13.02 -3.74
C PRO A 39 -15.59 14.37 -3.16
N SER A 40 -16.56 14.34 -2.24
CA SER A 40 -16.98 15.52 -1.46
C SER A 40 -15.81 16.11 -0.67
N ALA A 41 -15.87 17.41 -0.37
CA ALA A 41 -14.80 18.10 0.36
C ALA A 41 -14.51 17.44 1.72
N VAL A 42 -15.55 17.01 2.43
CA VAL A 42 -15.43 16.29 3.71
C VAL A 42 -14.68 14.98 3.53
N LEU A 43 -15.02 14.18 2.51
CA LEU A 43 -14.36 12.90 2.27
C LEU A 43 -12.88 13.08 1.88
N LYS A 44 -12.53 14.16 1.15
CA LYS A 44 -11.13 14.52 0.89
C LYS A 44 -10.36 14.80 2.18
N ILE A 45 -10.92 15.60 3.08
CA ILE A 45 -10.29 15.93 4.36
C ILE A 45 -10.13 14.66 5.22
N LEU A 46 -11.17 13.82 5.29
CA LEU A 46 -11.11 12.57 6.04
C LEU A 46 -10.07 11.60 5.47
N LEU A 47 -9.99 11.45 4.14
CA LEU A 47 -8.95 10.63 3.50
C LEU A 47 -7.55 11.18 3.78
N TRP A 48 -7.38 12.50 3.72
CA TRP A 48 -6.10 13.15 4.01
C TRP A 48 -5.66 12.93 5.46
N LEU A 49 -6.57 13.14 6.42
CA LEU A 49 -6.31 12.87 7.83
C LEU A 49 -6.00 11.40 8.08
N ALA A 50 -6.80 10.49 7.52
CA ALA A 50 -6.58 9.05 7.68
C ALA A 50 -5.23 8.61 7.11
N TYR A 51 -4.83 9.17 5.96
CA TYR A 51 -3.53 8.93 5.35
C TYR A 51 -2.39 9.37 6.27
N LEU A 52 -2.47 10.58 6.83
CA LEU A 52 -1.46 11.12 7.75
C LEU A 52 -1.40 10.36 9.09
N MET A 53 -2.56 9.94 9.59
CA MET A 53 -2.68 9.22 10.85
C MET A 53 -2.25 7.76 10.75
N ALA A 54 -2.42 7.10 9.60
CA ALA A 54 -2.15 5.67 9.47
C ALA A 54 -0.68 5.33 9.76
N ASP A 55 0.26 6.06 9.16
CA ASP A 55 1.71 5.82 9.34
C ASP A 55 2.17 6.23 10.76
N SER A 56 1.65 7.34 11.29
CA SER A 56 2.02 7.84 12.62
C SER A 56 1.49 6.97 13.76
N THR A 57 0.24 6.49 13.66
CA THR A 57 -0.37 5.61 14.67
C THR A 57 0.41 4.30 14.79
N ALA A 58 0.80 3.69 13.67
CA ALA A 58 1.54 2.43 13.70
C ALA A 58 2.96 2.61 14.28
N VAL A 59 3.67 3.69 13.94
CA VAL A 59 4.98 4.00 14.53
C VAL A 59 4.88 4.27 16.03
N TYR A 60 3.90 5.07 16.44
CA TYR A 60 3.68 5.38 17.85
C TYR A 60 3.38 4.12 18.67
N THR A 61 2.50 3.25 18.14
CA THR A 61 2.17 1.96 18.76
C THR A 61 3.41 1.08 18.89
N LEU A 62 4.20 0.97 17.82
CA LEU A 62 5.43 0.18 17.84
C LEU A 62 6.44 0.71 18.86
N GLY A 63 6.61 2.04 18.95
CA GLY A 63 7.47 2.66 19.95
C GLY A 63 7.00 2.37 21.37
N HIS A 64 5.69 2.43 21.62
CA HIS A 64 5.11 2.09 22.91
C HIS A 64 5.33 0.63 23.27
N LEU A 65 5.13 -0.29 22.32
CA LEU A 65 5.38 -1.73 22.49
C LEU A 65 6.86 -2.03 22.79
N SER A 66 7.79 -1.30 22.16
CA SER A 66 9.22 -1.48 22.37
C SER A 66 9.69 -1.09 23.77
N ILE A 67 9.07 -0.07 24.39
CA ILE A 67 9.51 0.50 25.66
C ILE A 67 8.75 -0.12 26.85
N ASN A 68 7.43 -0.27 26.72
CA ASN A 68 6.54 -0.60 27.83
C ASN A 68 6.03 -2.05 27.84
N GLY A 69 6.52 -2.93 26.96
CA GLY A 69 6.07 -4.33 26.90
C GLY A 69 6.18 -5.04 28.25
N SER A 70 5.03 -5.28 28.90
CA SER A 70 4.95 -5.92 30.22
C SER A 70 5.00 -7.45 30.11
N LEU A 71 5.40 -8.11 31.20
CA LEU A 71 5.64 -9.56 31.24
C LEU A 71 4.44 -10.46 30.91
N ARG A 72 3.22 -9.92 30.96
CA ARG A 72 1.97 -10.66 30.75
C ARG A 72 1.42 -10.54 29.32
N GLU A 73 2.02 -9.69 28.49
CA GLU A 73 1.60 -9.40 27.11
C GLU A 73 2.62 -9.87 26.06
N HIS A 74 3.66 -10.60 26.49
CA HIS A 74 4.79 -10.99 25.65
C HIS A 74 4.37 -11.68 24.35
N GLU A 75 3.40 -12.60 24.39
CA GLU A 75 2.98 -13.32 23.18
C GLU A 75 2.24 -12.42 22.17
N LEU A 76 1.40 -11.49 22.65
CA LEU A 76 0.66 -10.55 21.79
C LEU A 76 1.56 -9.46 21.23
N VAL A 77 2.45 -8.89 22.05
CA VAL A 77 3.38 -7.83 21.66
C VAL A 77 4.33 -8.31 20.57
N VAL A 78 4.83 -9.53 20.71
CA VAL A 78 5.75 -10.17 19.76
C VAL A 78 5.09 -10.33 18.39
N PHE A 79 3.82 -10.73 18.33
CA PHE A 79 3.09 -10.84 17.06
C PHE A 79 2.61 -9.49 16.51
N TRP A 80 2.18 -8.56 17.38
CA TRP A 80 1.65 -7.25 16.99
C TRP A 80 2.72 -6.35 16.37
N ALA A 81 3.97 -6.44 16.80
CA ALA A 81 5.05 -5.59 16.26
C ALA A 81 5.30 -5.83 14.74
N PRO A 82 5.53 -7.07 14.26
CA PRO A 82 5.58 -7.34 12.82
C PRO A 82 4.24 -7.13 12.11
N PHE A 83 3.11 -7.39 12.78
CA PHE A 83 1.79 -7.11 12.22
C PHE A 83 1.64 -5.62 11.86
N LEU A 84 2.01 -4.71 12.76
CA LEU A 84 2.02 -3.28 12.49
C LEU A 84 2.95 -2.91 11.32
N LEU A 85 4.10 -3.58 11.19
CA LEU A 85 5.01 -3.39 10.06
C LEU A 85 4.38 -3.81 8.71
N VAL A 86 3.66 -4.95 8.69
CA VAL A 86 2.87 -5.40 7.53
C VAL A 86 1.81 -4.36 7.16
N HIS A 87 1.14 -3.81 8.17
CA HIS A 87 0.09 -2.81 8.04
C HIS A 87 0.64 -1.52 7.40
N LEU A 88 1.79 -1.03 7.87
CA LEU A 88 2.49 0.13 7.29
C LEU A 88 2.85 -0.07 5.81
N GLY A 89 3.10 -1.32 5.40
CA GLY A 89 3.36 -1.69 4.02
C GLY A 89 2.10 -1.94 3.17
N SER A 90 0.92 -2.18 3.75
CA SER A 90 -0.24 -2.78 3.04
C SER A 90 -1.22 -1.80 2.38
N GLN A 91 -0.86 -0.52 2.25
CA GLN A 91 -1.69 0.45 1.52
C GLN A 91 -1.45 0.34 0.00
N ASP A 92 -2.08 -0.65 -0.64
CA ASP A 92 -1.90 -0.90 -2.07
C ASP A 92 -2.70 0.09 -2.94
N THR A 93 -3.75 0.70 -2.39
CA THR A 93 -4.68 1.58 -3.10
C THR A 93 -4.24 3.05 -3.17
N ILE A 94 -3.39 3.52 -2.25
CA ILE A 94 -2.81 4.86 -2.23
C ILE A 94 -1.36 4.74 -1.79
N THR A 95 -0.41 5.02 -2.68
CA THR A 95 1.01 5.15 -2.32
C THR A 95 1.35 6.58 -1.92
N ALA A 96 0.74 7.56 -2.59
CA ALA A 96 0.97 8.98 -2.39
C ALA A 96 -0.34 9.77 -2.39
N TYR A 97 -0.43 10.79 -1.54
CA TYR A 97 -1.57 11.69 -1.54
C TYR A 97 -1.40 12.79 -2.59
N ALA A 98 -0.20 13.39 -2.63
CA ALA A 98 0.24 14.38 -3.61
C ALA A 98 1.46 13.89 -4.42
N LEU A 99 1.71 14.46 -5.59
CA LEU A 99 2.85 14.08 -6.44
C LEU A 99 4.19 14.34 -5.75
N GLU A 100 4.25 15.37 -4.91
CA GLU A 100 5.41 15.75 -4.11
C GLU A 100 5.77 14.66 -3.08
N ASP A 101 4.80 13.88 -2.61
CA ASP A 101 5.06 12.80 -1.64
C ASP A 101 5.94 11.71 -2.25
N ASN A 102 5.88 11.49 -3.57
CA ASN A 102 6.74 10.53 -4.25
C ASN A 102 8.22 10.87 -4.10
N LYS A 103 8.57 12.16 -4.06
CA LYS A 103 9.97 12.62 -3.86
C LYS A 103 10.48 12.32 -2.45
N LEU A 104 9.58 12.10 -1.50
CA LEU A 104 9.91 11.80 -0.11
C LEU A 104 10.18 10.30 0.14
N TRP A 105 10.27 9.47 -0.90
CA TRP A 105 10.61 8.05 -0.78
C TRP A 105 11.86 7.76 0.09
N PRO A 106 12.93 8.59 0.15
CA PRO A 106 14.06 8.32 1.04
C PRO A 106 13.68 8.40 2.53
N ARG A 107 12.69 9.24 2.89
CA ARG A 107 12.17 9.33 4.26
C ARG A 107 11.42 8.06 4.63
N HIS A 108 10.64 7.51 3.71
CA HIS A 108 9.97 6.22 3.90
C HIS A 108 10.97 5.07 4.02
N LEU A 109 12.09 5.12 3.30
CA LEU A 109 13.18 4.15 3.46
C LEU A 109 13.84 4.24 4.84
N LEU A 110 14.13 5.45 5.32
CA LEU A 110 14.64 5.66 6.67
C LEU A 110 13.65 5.14 7.73
N ASN A 111 12.37 5.45 7.58
CA ASN A 111 11.32 4.97 8.48
C ASN A 111 11.22 3.44 8.50
N LEU A 112 11.32 2.79 7.33
CA LEU A 112 11.40 1.33 7.25
C LEU A 112 12.60 0.81 8.05
N GLY A 113 13.78 1.41 7.90
CA GLY A 113 14.98 1.00 8.64
C GLY A 113 14.80 1.10 10.16
N VAL A 114 14.27 2.23 10.64
CA VAL A 114 14.02 2.45 12.08
C VAL A 114 12.96 1.50 12.61
N GLN A 115 11.87 1.29 11.89
CA GLN A 115 10.80 0.38 12.30
C GLN A 115 11.26 -1.07 12.26
N ALA A 116 11.97 -1.49 11.22
CA ALA A 116 12.53 -2.83 11.10
C ALA A 116 13.48 -3.14 12.27
N PHE A 117 14.31 -2.16 12.65
CA PHE A 117 15.15 -2.27 13.83
C PHE A 117 14.34 -2.36 15.12
N GLY A 118 13.30 -1.53 15.28
CA GLY A 118 12.39 -1.57 16.43
C GLY A 118 11.69 -2.93 16.58
N VAL A 119 11.16 -3.48 15.48
CA VAL A 119 10.58 -4.82 15.48
C VAL A 119 11.64 -5.88 15.81
N ALA A 120 12.80 -5.85 15.15
CA ALA A 120 13.88 -6.81 15.41
C ALA A 120 14.35 -6.77 16.87
N TYR A 121 14.42 -5.58 17.48
CA TYR A 121 14.74 -5.42 18.90
C TYR A 121 13.68 -6.06 19.81
N VAL A 122 12.39 -5.84 19.52
CA VAL A 122 11.30 -6.49 20.24
C VAL A 122 11.42 -8.01 20.12
N LEU A 123 11.68 -8.54 18.93
CA LEU A 123 11.85 -9.98 18.72
C LEU A 123 13.06 -10.53 19.47
N TYR A 124 14.20 -9.83 19.42
CA TYR A 124 15.41 -10.21 20.13
C TYR A 124 15.20 -10.25 21.65
N LYS A 125 14.53 -9.23 22.22
CA LYS A 125 14.25 -9.15 23.66
C LYS A 125 13.45 -10.35 24.18
N HIS A 126 12.57 -10.91 23.36
CA HIS A 126 11.66 -11.98 23.76
C HIS A 126 12.08 -13.36 23.22
N ILE A 127 13.19 -13.47 22.49
CA ILE A 127 13.57 -14.67 21.73
C ILE A 127 13.78 -15.93 22.58
N ALA A 128 14.16 -15.77 23.85
CA ALA A 128 14.43 -16.88 24.77
C ALA A 128 13.15 -17.44 25.42
N GLU A 129 12.04 -16.71 25.38
CA GLU A 129 10.79 -17.04 26.08
C GLU A 129 9.65 -17.39 25.12
N ILE A 130 9.87 -17.24 23.80
CA ILE A 130 8.86 -17.47 22.76
C ILE A 130 8.79 -18.96 22.38
N PRO A 131 7.58 -19.57 22.34
CA PRO A 131 7.41 -20.90 21.77
C PRO A 131 7.78 -20.91 20.28
N THR A 132 8.39 -21.99 19.80
CA THR A 132 8.94 -22.10 18.44
C THR A 132 7.93 -21.75 17.35
N LEU A 133 6.65 -22.13 17.53
CA LEU A 133 5.57 -21.87 16.59
C LEU A 133 5.23 -20.37 16.47
N LEU A 134 5.17 -19.66 17.60
CA LEU A 134 4.98 -18.20 17.63
C LEU A 134 6.19 -17.49 17.02
N GLY A 135 7.40 -17.96 17.30
CA GLY A 135 8.63 -17.44 16.71
C GLY A 135 8.62 -17.53 15.19
N LEU A 136 8.18 -18.67 14.64
CA LEU A 136 8.01 -18.86 13.20
C LEU A 136 6.92 -17.95 12.62
N ALA A 137 5.74 -17.89 13.23
CA ALA A 137 4.65 -17.01 12.80
C ALA A 137 5.10 -15.54 12.72
N THR A 138 5.81 -15.12 13.76
CA THR A 138 6.29 -13.75 13.93
C THR A 138 7.42 -13.41 12.96
N GLY A 139 8.36 -14.33 12.74
CA GLY A 139 9.41 -14.19 11.74
C GLY A 139 8.86 -14.10 10.31
N LEU A 140 7.85 -14.91 9.98
CA LEU A 140 7.15 -14.84 8.71
C LEU A 140 6.46 -13.49 8.52
N MET A 141 5.73 -13.01 9.53
CA MET A 141 5.08 -11.70 9.49
C MET A 141 6.10 -10.56 9.34
N PHE A 142 7.26 -10.67 9.98
CA PHE A 142 8.33 -9.68 9.84
C PHE A 142 8.86 -9.63 8.41
N GLY A 143 9.15 -10.79 7.80
CA GLY A 143 9.57 -10.87 6.41
C GLY A 143 8.53 -10.30 5.43
N ILE A 144 7.26 -10.67 5.60
CA ILE A 144 6.15 -10.11 4.79
C ILE A 144 6.06 -8.60 4.96
N GLY A 145 6.25 -8.08 6.18
CA GLY A 145 6.20 -6.66 6.46
C GLY A 145 7.30 -5.88 5.75
N LEU A 146 8.54 -6.38 5.79
CA LEU A 146 9.67 -5.79 5.07
C LEU A 146 9.43 -5.76 3.56
N ILE A 147 8.90 -6.85 3.00
CA ILE A 147 8.60 -6.94 1.57
C ILE A 147 7.51 -5.93 1.19
N LYS A 148 6.35 -5.94 1.87
CA LYS A 148 5.24 -5.02 1.56
C LYS A 148 5.62 -3.55 1.69
N TYR A 149 6.41 -3.20 2.71
CA TYR A 149 6.92 -1.84 2.88
C TYR A 149 7.93 -1.52 1.78
N GLY A 150 8.86 -2.43 1.48
CA GLY A 150 9.81 -2.30 0.37
C GLY A 150 9.12 -2.05 -0.98
N GLU A 151 8.05 -2.78 -1.29
CA GLU A 151 7.22 -2.58 -2.47
C GLU A 151 6.63 -1.16 -2.52
N ARG A 152 6.14 -0.64 -1.39
CA ARG A 152 5.64 0.74 -1.29
C ARG A 152 6.74 1.75 -1.61
N ILE A 153 7.94 1.57 -1.05
CA ILE A 153 9.09 2.47 -1.32
C ILE A 153 9.51 2.40 -2.78
N TRP A 154 9.56 1.19 -3.34
CA TRP A 154 9.88 0.98 -4.75
C TRP A 154 8.86 1.67 -5.67
N ALA A 155 7.57 1.53 -5.36
CA ALA A 155 6.49 2.22 -6.07
C ALA A 155 6.64 3.75 -6.01
N LEU A 156 6.91 4.32 -4.84
CA LEU A 156 7.15 5.76 -4.67
C LEU A 156 8.36 6.24 -5.47
N LYS A 157 9.45 5.47 -5.46
CA LYS A 157 10.66 5.77 -6.23
C LYS A 157 10.36 5.77 -7.74
N CYS A 158 9.69 4.73 -8.25
CA CYS A 158 9.30 4.64 -9.66
C CYS A 158 8.30 5.72 -10.08
N ALA A 159 7.42 6.15 -9.18
CA ALA A 159 6.41 7.18 -9.41
C ALA A 159 6.97 8.62 -9.39
N THR A 160 8.27 8.79 -9.15
CA THR A 160 8.93 10.10 -9.20
C THR A 160 9.14 10.54 -10.66
N LEU A 161 8.88 11.82 -10.96
CA LEU A 161 9.06 12.37 -12.31
C LEU A 161 10.48 12.15 -12.86
N ASP A 162 11.51 12.20 -12.01
CA ASP A 162 12.89 11.92 -12.42
C ASP A 162 13.08 10.46 -12.87
N SER A 163 12.45 9.51 -12.17
CA SER A 163 12.48 8.08 -12.55
C SER A 163 11.69 7.82 -13.82
N ILE A 164 10.57 8.51 -14.02
CA ILE A 164 9.80 8.45 -15.25
C ILE A 164 10.63 9.02 -16.40
N ARG A 165 11.26 10.19 -16.21
CA ARG A 165 12.12 10.84 -17.20
C ARG A 165 13.32 9.97 -17.57
N SER A 166 13.98 9.33 -16.60
CA SER A 166 15.11 8.43 -16.89
C SER A 166 14.68 7.21 -17.71
N SER A 167 13.50 6.64 -17.46
CA SER A 167 12.98 5.48 -18.21
C SER A 167 12.72 5.77 -19.69
N ILE A 168 12.47 7.03 -20.05
CA ILE A 168 12.19 7.48 -21.42
C ILE A 168 13.49 7.79 -22.19
N ARG A 169 14.54 8.21 -21.48
CA ARG A 169 15.80 8.64 -22.09
C ARG A 169 16.62 7.47 -22.64
N GLU A 170 16.30 6.23 -22.27
CA GLU A 170 16.95 5.04 -22.79
C GLU A 170 16.67 4.87 -24.30
N PRO A 171 17.68 4.98 -25.18
CA PRO A 171 17.46 5.05 -26.64
C PRO A 171 16.82 3.79 -27.25
N HIS A 172 17.03 2.63 -26.62
CA HIS A 172 16.54 1.34 -27.12
C HIS A 172 15.05 1.10 -26.83
N THR A 173 14.51 1.68 -25.76
CA THR A 173 13.08 1.56 -25.43
C THR A 173 12.23 2.37 -26.39
N LEU A 174 12.60 3.62 -26.70
CA LEU A 174 11.79 4.48 -27.57
C LEU A 174 11.60 3.89 -28.98
N GLY A 175 12.68 3.41 -29.61
CA GLY A 175 12.63 2.81 -30.94
C GLY A 175 11.83 1.49 -31.02
N THR A 176 11.61 0.82 -29.88
CA THR A 176 10.79 -0.40 -29.78
C THR A 176 9.30 -0.06 -29.67
N TYR A 177 8.93 0.98 -28.92
CA TYR A 177 7.55 1.46 -28.83
C TYR A 177 6.99 1.90 -30.19
N TYR A 178 7.76 2.67 -30.96
CA TYR A 178 7.34 3.13 -32.29
C TYR A 178 7.22 2.01 -33.33
N ARG A 179 7.98 0.91 -33.17
CA ARG A 179 7.89 -0.25 -34.06
C ARG A 179 6.64 -1.11 -33.78
N TYR A 180 6.07 -1.04 -32.57
CA TYR A 180 4.87 -1.79 -32.19
C TYR A 180 3.56 -1.07 -32.55
N LEU A 181 3.62 0.25 -32.78
CA LEU A 181 2.53 1.10 -33.29
C LEU A 181 2.13 0.81 -34.77
N GLU A 182 2.54 -0.33 -35.34
CA GLU A 182 2.09 -0.78 -36.66
C GLU A 182 0.60 -1.16 -36.61
N PRO A 183 -0.18 -0.76 -37.63
CA PRO A 183 -1.63 -0.74 -37.57
C PRO A 183 -2.22 -2.16 -37.56
N LYS A 184 -2.91 -2.52 -36.47
CA LYS A 184 -4.06 -3.43 -36.55
C LYS A 184 -5.29 -2.57 -36.74
N GLY A 185 -6.08 -2.85 -37.79
CA GLY A 185 -7.27 -2.07 -38.13
C GLY A 185 -8.19 -1.94 -36.91
N ILE A 186 -8.34 -0.71 -36.41
CA ILE A 186 -9.03 -0.45 -35.14
C ILE A 186 -10.53 -0.61 -35.36
N GLY A 187 -11.10 -1.63 -34.73
CA GLY A 187 -12.51 -1.68 -34.39
C GLY A 187 -12.78 -0.81 -33.16
N CYS A 188 -14.02 -0.36 -32.97
CA CYS A 188 -14.46 0.32 -31.75
C CYS A 188 -14.56 -0.65 -30.53
N ASP A 189 -13.65 -1.61 -30.41
CA ASP A 189 -13.59 -2.50 -29.25
C ASP A 189 -12.77 -1.84 -28.13
N GLU A 190 -13.22 -1.99 -26.88
CA GLU A 190 -12.58 -1.34 -25.73
C GLU A 190 -11.18 -1.88 -25.46
N GLU A 191 -10.95 -3.17 -25.74
CA GLU A 191 -9.67 -3.83 -25.55
C GLU A 191 -8.60 -3.32 -26.53
N GLU A 192 -8.98 -3.10 -27.80
CA GLU A 192 -8.09 -2.51 -28.80
C GLU A 192 -7.73 -1.05 -28.45
N LEU A 193 -8.69 -0.28 -27.95
CA LEU A 193 -8.43 1.08 -27.46
C LEU A 193 -7.49 1.10 -26.25
N LEU A 194 -7.61 0.12 -25.34
CA LEU A 194 -6.73 0.00 -24.19
C LEU A 194 -5.30 -0.40 -24.58
N LEU A 195 -5.16 -1.34 -25.52
CA LEU A 195 -3.85 -1.71 -26.09
C LEU A 195 -3.19 -0.51 -26.75
N TYR A 196 -3.95 0.25 -27.53
CA TYR A 196 -3.46 1.48 -28.15
C TYR A 196 -3.04 2.54 -27.12
N ALA A 197 -3.85 2.76 -26.07
CA ALA A 197 -3.49 3.66 -24.97
C ALA A 197 -2.20 3.22 -24.24
N GLN A 198 -2.00 1.91 -24.10
CA GLN A 198 -0.78 1.36 -23.50
C GLN A 198 0.45 1.57 -24.40
N ASP A 199 0.30 1.45 -25.72
CA ASP A 199 1.36 1.70 -26.69
C ASP A 199 1.74 3.19 -26.77
N MET A 200 0.76 4.09 -26.62
CA MET A 200 0.94 5.55 -26.63
C MET A 200 1.36 6.13 -25.27
N LEU A 201 1.23 5.36 -24.19
CA LEU A 201 1.60 5.76 -22.83
C LEU A 201 3.01 6.40 -22.69
N PRO A 202 4.06 5.98 -23.41
CA PRO A 202 5.37 6.65 -23.36
C PRO A 202 5.35 8.11 -23.82
N LEU A 203 4.47 8.47 -24.77
CA LEU A 203 4.27 9.85 -25.20
C LEU A 203 3.65 10.68 -24.09
N CYS A 204 2.60 10.14 -23.45
CA CYS A 204 1.95 10.76 -22.31
C CYS A 204 2.95 10.98 -21.15
N LYS A 205 3.77 9.96 -20.84
CA LYS A 205 4.88 10.09 -19.89
C LYS A 205 5.87 11.19 -20.30
N GLY A 206 6.26 11.23 -21.57
CA GLY A 206 7.19 12.21 -22.13
C GLY A 206 6.67 13.64 -22.00
N ALA A 207 5.39 13.87 -22.32
CA ALA A 207 4.72 15.15 -22.16
C ALA A 207 4.65 15.57 -20.68
N MET A 208 4.32 14.65 -19.76
CA MET A 208 4.24 14.95 -18.33
C MET A 208 5.58 15.32 -17.69
N VAL A 209 6.69 14.76 -18.17
CA VAL A 209 8.04 15.09 -17.67
C VAL A 209 8.77 16.14 -18.50
N ASP A 210 8.08 16.81 -19.42
CA ASP A 210 8.64 17.83 -20.32
C ASP A 210 9.89 17.32 -21.07
N SER A 211 9.80 16.10 -21.63
CA SER A 211 10.89 15.47 -22.37
C SER A 211 10.83 15.85 -23.84
N SER A 212 11.65 16.82 -24.24
CA SER A 212 11.79 17.26 -25.64
C SER A 212 12.19 16.12 -26.58
N VAL A 213 12.95 15.12 -26.11
CA VAL A 213 13.39 13.97 -26.92
C VAL A 213 12.21 13.08 -27.32
N ALA A 214 11.27 12.84 -26.40
CA ALA A 214 10.09 12.03 -26.67
C ALA A 214 9.15 12.73 -27.68
N LEU A 215 8.95 14.04 -27.51
CA LEU A 215 8.16 14.87 -28.40
C LEU A 215 8.80 15.01 -29.79
N PHE A 216 10.12 15.19 -29.85
CA PHE A 216 10.85 15.34 -31.12
C PHE A 216 10.89 14.04 -31.94
N MET A 217 11.08 12.88 -31.28
CA MET A 217 10.99 11.59 -31.96
C MET A 217 9.57 11.26 -32.43
N TYR A 218 8.54 11.69 -31.70
CA TYR A 218 7.15 11.60 -32.16
C TYR A 218 6.93 12.45 -33.41
N GLU A 219 7.35 13.73 -33.38
CA GLU A 219 7.22 14.68 -34.49
C GLU A 219 7.96 14.20 -35.75
N SER A 220 9.15 13.61 -35.59
CA SER A 220 9.86 12.97 -36.71
C SER A 220 9.11 11.74 -37.26
N SER A 221 8.44 10.97 -36.41
CA SER A 221 7.69 9.76 -36.83
C SER A 221 6.37 10.11 -37.54
N THR A 222 5.70 11.19 -37.13
CA THR A 222 4.52 11.72 -37.85
C THR A 222 4.88 12.24 -39.24
N SER A 223 6.09 12.76 -39.45
CA SER A 223 6.57 13.21 -40.76
C SER A 223 6.78 12.07 -41.78
N LEU A 224 6.92 10.82 -41.32
CA LEU A 224 7.19 9.64 -42.16
C LEU A 224 5.93 8.85 -42.59
N GLY A 225 4.72 9.38 -42.37
CA GLY A 225 3.47 8.78 -42.88
C GLY A 225 2.55 8.16 -41.84
N PHE A 226 2.96 8.11 -40.56
CA PHE A 226 2.10 7.60 -39.47
C PHE A 226 0.95 8.57 -39.13
N SER A 227 1.10 9.89 -39.29
CA SER A 227 0.01 10.83 -38.97
C SER A 227 -1.22 10.68 -39.88
N LYS A 228 -0.99 10.34 -41.15
CA LYS A 228 -2.01 10.53 -42.20
C LYS A 228 -3.08 9.44 -42.22
N CYS A 229 -2.73 8.19 -41.88
CA CYS A 229 -3.67 7.06 -41.86
C CYS A 229 -4.57 7.02 -40.61
N TYR A 230 -4.10 7.50 -39.45
CA TYR A 230 -4.85 7.43 -38.20
C TYR A 230 -5.79 8.63 -37.98
N VAL A 231 -5.40 9.83 -38.44
CA VAL A 231 -6.20 11.07 -38.28
C VAL A 231 -7.45 11.06 -39.17
N GLU A 232 -7.43 10.38 -40.32
CA GLU A 232 -8.57 10.35 -41.26
C GLU A 232 -9.72 9.41 -40.82
N ASN A 233 -9.46 8.42 -39.95
CA ASN A 233 -10.45 7.39 -39.55
C ASN A 233 -10.89 7.44 -38.07
N TRP A 234 -10.33 8.32 -37.25
CA TRP A 234 -10.67 8.40 -35.83
C TRP A 234 -11.92 9.23 -35.55
N ASN A 235 -12.85 8.66 -34.79
CA ASN A 235 -13.94 9.40 -34.19
C ASN A 235 -13.41 10.16 -32.96
N TRP A 236 -13.78 11.44 -32.79
CA TRP A 236 -13.42 12.23 -31.61
C TRP A 236 -13.74 11.53 -30.28
N LYS A 237 -14.79 10.68 -30.27
CA LYS A 237 -15.14 9.84 -29.12
C LYS A 237 -14.07 8.81 -28.77
N ALA A 238 -13.48 8.16 -29.79
CA ALA A 238 -12.38 7.21 -29.60
C ALA A 238 -11.12 7.93 -29.12
N THR A 239 -10.82 9.11 -29.67
CA THR A 239 -9.72 9.96 -29.21
C THR A 239 -9.84 10.32 -27.75
N TYR A 240 -11.01 10.84 -27.35
CA TYR A 240 -11.27 11.20 -25.97
C TYR A 240 -11.11 10.00 -25.03
N LYS A 241 -11.63 8.84 -25.44
CA LYS A 241 -11.55 7.60 -24.65
C LYS A 241 -10.12 7.11 -24.45
N VAL A 242 -9.28 7.17 -25.48
CA VAL A 242 -7.85 6.81 -25.38
C VAL A 242 -7.12 7.77 -24.44
N VAL A 243 -7.34 9.09 -24.58
CA VAL A 243 -6.75 10.08 -23.68
C VAL A 243 -7.22 9.86 -22.22
N GLU A 244 -8.49 9.54 -22.01
CA GLU A 244 -9.01 9.18 -20.69
C GLU A 244 -8.31 7.94 -20.11
N MET A 245 -8.12 6.89 -20.92
CA MET A 245 -7.38 5.68 -20.53
C MET A 245 -5.92 5.99 -20.20
N GLU A 246 -5.23 6.79 -21.01
CA GLU A 246 -3.84 7.21 -20.77
C GLU A 246 -3.69 7.99 -19.47
N ILE A 247 -4.57 8.96 -19.22
CA ILE A 247 -4.55 9.75 -17.98
C ILE A 247 -4.87 8.84 -16.77
N SER A 248 -5.77 7.87 -16.92
CA SER A 248 -6.04 6.88 -15.87
C SER A 248 -4.82 5.99 -15.61
N LEU A 249 -4.10 5.54 -16.65
CA LEU A 249 -2.86 4.78 -16.49
C LEU A 249 -1.77 5.61 -15.81
N MET A 250 -1.66 6.90 -16.15
CA MET A 250 -0.74 7.82 -15.47
C MET A 250 -1.12 8.03 -14.01
N TYR A 251 -2.41 8.17 -13.69
CA TYR A 251 -2.88 8.20 -12.31
C TYR A 251 -2.45 6.93 -11.55
N ASP A 252 -2.55 5.76 -12.18
CA ASP A 252 -2.20 4.47 -11.59
C ASP A 252 -0.71 4.36 -11.33
N ILE A 253 0.12 4.88 -12.23
CA ILE A 253 1.58 4.94 -12.08
C ILE A 253 1.99 5.89 -10.95
N ILE A 254 1.34 7.06 -10.83
CA ILE A 254 1.78 8.13 -9.94
C ILE A 254 1.27 7.93 -8.50
N TYR A 255 0.02 7.46 -8.34
CA TYR A 255 -0.67 7.50 -7.04
C TYR A 255 -0.96 6.11 -6.43
N THR A 256 -0.64 5.02 -7.14
CA THR A 256 -0.92 3.66 -6.66
C THR A 256 0.29 2.75 -6.82
N LYS A 257 0.23 1.55 -6.21
CA LYS A 257 1.24 0.52 -6.43
C LYS A 257 1.11 -0.20 -7.78
N ALA A 258 0.12 0.13 -8.61
CA ALA A 258 -0.21 -0.62 -9.83
C ALA A 258 1.00 -0.81 -10.77
N ALA A 259 1.83 0.22 -10.95
CA ALA A 259 3.02 0.14 -11.80
C ALA A 259 4.04 -0.92 -11.34
N VAL A 260 4.09 -1.25 -10.05
CA VAL A 260 4.98 -2.27 -9.49
C VAL A 260 4.28 -3.63 -9.42
N ILE A 261 2.97 -3.65 -9.15
CA ILE A 261 2.15 -4.87 -9.05
C ILE A 261 2.02 -5.59 -10.39
N HIS A 262 2.05 -4.87 -11.52
CA HIS A 262 2.00 -5.49 -12.86
C HIS A 262 3.33 -6.11 -13.33
N THR A 263 4.33 -6.20 -12.46
CA THR A 263 5.54 -7.02 -12.70
C THR A 263 5.29 -8.47 -12.29
N TRP A 264 5.97 -9.43 -12.93
CA TRP A 264 5.86 -10.86 -12.58
C TRP A 264 6.14 -11.12 -11.09
N TYR A 265 7.09 -10.39 -10.50
CA TYR A 265 7.39 -10.43 -9.08
C TYR A 265 6.21 -9.90 -8.22
N GLY A 266 5.56 -8.80 -8.63
CA GLY A 266 4.38 -8.26 -7.94
C GLY A 266 3.18 -9.22 -7.95
N TYR A 267 2.94 -9.95 -9.03
CA TYR A 267 1.90 -10.97 -9.08
C TYR A 267 2.17 -12.15 -8.14
N LEU A 268 3.43 -12.63 -8.10
CA LEU A 268 3.84 -13.68 -7.17
C LEU A 268 3.60 -13.25 -5.71
N PHE A 269 4.03 -12.04 -5.34
CA PHE A 269 3.83 -11.53 -3.98
C PHE A 269 2.36 -11.30 -3.65
N ARG A 270 1.53 -10.89 -4.60
CA ARG A 270 0.08 -10.71 -4.40
C ARG A 270 -0.65 -12.02 -4.09
N LEU A 271 -0.17 -13.15 -4.61
CA LEU A 271 -0.71 -14.48 -4.30
C LEU A 271 -0.12 -15.05 -3.02
N VAL A 272 1.19 -14.95 -2.85
CA VAL A 272 1.91 -15.54 -1.72
C VAL A 272 1.65 -14.79 -0.41
N SER A 273 1.55 -13.46 -0.45
CA SER A 273 1.35 -12.64 0.75
C SER A 273 0.09 -12.98 1.54
N PRO A 274 -1.13 -13.02 0.97
CA PRO A 274 -2.33 -13.35 1.74
C PRO A 274 -2.27 -14.77 2.30
N LEU A 275 -1.79 -15.74 1.51
CA LEU A 275 -1.59 -17.12 1.97
C LEU A 275 -0.61 -17.19 3.15
N ALA A 276 0.50 -16.47 3.06
CA ALA A 276 1.51 -16.43 4.12
C ALA A 276 0.98 -15.71 5.38
N THR A 277 0.17 -14.66 5.24
CA THR A 277 -0.49 -14.02 6.40
C THR A 277 -1.52 -14.90 7.06
N VAL A 278 -2.32 -15.64 6.28
CA VAL A 278 -3.29 -16.61 6.83
C VAL A 278 -2.53 -17.74 7.52
N PHE A 279 -1.47 -18.25 6.92
CA PHE A 279 -0.61 -19.27 7.51
C PHE A 279 0.02 -18.80 8.82
N ALA A 280 0.60 -17.59 8.86
CA ALA A 280 1.14 -17.01 10.08
C ALA A 280 0.07 -16.81 11.17
N PHE A 281 -1.16 -16.44 10.79
CA PHE A 281 -2.28 -16.33 11.72
C PHE A 281 -2.71 -17.70 12.26
N VAL A 282 -2.75 -18.73 11.43
CA VAL A 282 -3.02 -20.11 11.87
C VAL A 282 -1.94 -20.60 12.83
N LEU A 283 -0.66 -20.36 12.53
CA LEU A 283 0.46 -20.69 13.43
C LEU A 283 0.34 -19.95 14.78
N PHE A 284 -0.06 -18.68 14.76
CA PHE A 284 -0.35 -17.92 15.98
C PHE A 284 -1.48 -18.57 16.78
N GLN A 285 -2.60 -18.91 16.15
CA GLN A 285 -3.75 -19.55 16.81
C GLN A 285 -3.40 -20.93 17.39
N LEU A 286 -2.61 -21.73 16.67
CA LEU A 286 -2.11 -23.02 17.15
C LEU A 286 -1.18 -22.83 18.35
N SER A 287 -0.33 -21.81 18.34
CA SER A 287 0.59 -21.53 19.46
C SER A 287 -0.16 -21.13 20.73
N VAL A 288 -1.24 -20.37 20.58
CA VAL A 288 -2.11 -19.98 21.70
C VAL A 288 -2.85 -21.19 22.27
N ASN A 289 -3.31 -22.12 21.41
CA ASN A 289 -4.01 -23.34 21.82
C ASN A 289 -3.08 -24.37 22.49
N GLU A 290 -1.87 -24.57 21.99
CA GLU A 290 -0.91 -25.55 22.54
C GLU A 290 -0.37 -25.14 23.91
N ASN A 291 -0.19 -23.84 24.16
CA ASN A 291 0.36 -23.33 25.41
C ASN A 291 -0.66 -23.22 26.56
N GLY A 292 -1.91 -23.68 26.34
CA GLY A 292 -2.92 -23.72 27.40
C GLY A 292 -3.36 -22.35 27.91
N TYR A 293 -3.16 -21.27 27.14
CA TYR A 293 -3.69 -19.95 27.47
C TYR A 293 -5.19 -19.94 27.23
N SER A 294 -5.96 -20.10 28.30
CA SER A 294 -7.41 -20.13 28.21
C SER A 294 -7.94 -18.80 27.67
N ARG A 295 -8.69 -18.85 26.57
CA ARG A 295 -9.97 -18.16 26.44
C ARG A 295 -9.99 -16.64 26.74
N VAL A 296 -8.91 -15.89 26.60
CA VAL A 296 -8.95 -14.44 26.84
C VAL A 296 -9.86 -13.76 25.80
N ASP A 297 -9.97 -14.29 24.57
CA ASP A 297 -10.90 -13.77 23.56
C ASP A 297 -12.38 -14.21 23.76
N VAL A 298 -12.62 -15.34 24.43
CA VAL A 298 -13.99 -15.72 24.83
C VAL A 298 -14.41 -14.89 26.05
N VAL A 299 -13.51 -14.64 26.99
CA VAL A 299 -13.76 -13.84 28.19
C VAL A 299 -13.90 -12.34 27.86
N ILE A 300 -13.16 -11.76 26.91
CA ILE A 300 -13.35 -10.36 26.48
C ILE A 300 -14.73 -10.18 25.82
N THR A 301 -15.22 -11.17 25.07
CA THR A 301 -16.56 -11.13 24.46
C THR A 301 -17.71 -11.32 25.48
N TYR A 302 -17.50 -12.07 26.58
CA TYR A 302 -18.49 -12.23 27.67
C TYR A 302 -18.41 -11.17 28.78
N SER A 303 -17.22 -10.57 29.02
CA SER A 303 -17.04 -9.52 30.03
C SER A 303 -17.44 -8.13 29.53
N LEU A 304 -17.35 -7.86 28.22
CA LEU A 304 -17.87 -6.62 27.64
C LEU A 304 -19.42 -6.59 27.55
N ARG A 305 -20.09 -7.75 27.64
CA ARG A 305 -21.56 -7.86 27.64
C ARG A 305 -22.20 -7.95 29.03
N SER A 306 -21.53 -8.52 30.05
CA SER A 306 -22.11 -8.62 31.41
C SER A 306 -21.85 -7.42 32.32
N LYS A 307 -20.89 -6.54 31.99
CA LYS A 307 -20.56 -5.38 32.85
C LYS A 307 -21.28 -4.08 32.49
N ILE A 308 -22.16 -4.11 31.48
CA ILE A 308 -23.03 -2.99 31.08
C ILE A 308 -24.44 -3.11 31.68
N ASP A 309 -24.90 -4.31 32.04
CA ASP A 309 -26.23 -4.48 32.68
C ASP A 309 -26.24 -4.20 34.20
N ASP A 310 -25.10 -4.20 34.88
CA ASP A 310 -25.03 -3.91 36.33
C ASP A 310 -24.94 -2.41 36.68
N SER A 311 -25.07 -1.51 35.70
CA SER A 311 -24.99 -0.06 35.90
C SER A 311 -26.32 0.70 35.76
N THR A 312 -27.46 -0.02 35.66
CA THR A 312 -28.81 0.58 35.60
C THR A 312 -29.75 0.22 36.76
N LEU A 313 -29.24 -0.39 37.84
CA LEU A 313 -29.99 -0.59 39.08
C LEU A 313 -29.12 -0.21 40.28
N TYR A 314 -29.06 1.09 40.60
CA TYR A 314 -29.12 1.68 41.95
C TYR A 314 -29.09 3.20 41.83
#